data_AF-A0A2P9HAR8-F1
#
_entry.id   AF-A0A2P9HAR8-F1
#
_cell.length_a   1.000
_cell.length_b   1.000
_cell.length_c   1.000
_cell.angle_alpha   90.00
_cell.angle_beta   90.00
_cell.angle_gamma   90.00
#
_symmetry.space_group_name_H-M   'P 1'
#
loop_
_entity.id
_entity.type
_entity.pdbx_description
1 polymer ?
#
loop_
_entity_poly.entity_id
_entity_poly.type
_entity_poly.pdbx_seq_one_letter_code
_entity_poly.pdbx_strand_id
1 'polypeptide(L)'
;MIEKEDATELTVNYIKAQTFREVSCDGAIGGMTPRGKLWCAFFTERFALPKVVKYPVNTNSNNDGFNLNENDKRVIEARDGIVRNIEFGVYLSLEEAERLSLWLSEEIQKAKQGLKL
;
A
#
# COMPACT_ATOMS: atom_id res chain seq x y z
N MET A 1 40.56 31.87 -18.24
CA MET A 1 39.14 32.27 -18.09
C MET A 1 38.33 31.01 -18.29
N ILE A 2 37.65 30.55 -17.24
CA ILE A 2 36.80 29.35 -17.31
C ILE A 2 35.40 29.86 -17.58
N GLU A 3 34.84 29.52 -18.74
CA GLU A 3 33.46 29.84 -19.10
C GLU A 3 32.52 29.20 -18.07
N LYS A 4 31.71 30.05 -17.44
CA LYS A 4 30.69 29.62 -16.50
C LYS A 4 29.50 29.23 -17.35
N GLU A 5 29.23 27.93 -17.45
CA GLU A 5 28.06 27.41 -18.16
C GLU A 5 26.81 27.98 -17.47
N ASP A 6 26.03 28.78 -18.20
CA ASP A 6 24.79 29.38 -17.69
C ASP A 6 23.76 28.26 -17.50
N ALA A 7 23.72 27.70 -16.28
CA ALA A 7 22.75 26.69 -15.90
C ALA A 7 21.34 27.30 -16.00
N THR A 8 20.58 26.86 -16.99
CA THR A 8 19.18 27.27 -17.15
C THR A 8 18.32 26.45 -16.18
N GLU A 9 17.72 27.11 -15.20
CA GLU A 9 16.83 26.47 -14.23
C GLU A 9 15.47 26.14 -14.87
N LEU A 10 15.00 24.90 -14.71
CA LEU A 10 13.68 24.44 -15.17
C LEU A 10 12.78 24.16 -13.96
N THR A 11 11.69 24.92 -13.83
CA THR A 11 10.68 24.69 -12.78
C THR A 11 9.62 23.71 -13.27
N VAL A 12 9.49 22.57 -12.58
CA VAL A 12 8.47 21.56 -12.84
C VAL A 12 7.47 21.52 -11.69
N ASN A 13 6.20 21.80 -11.99
CA ASN A 13 5.11 21.77 -11.00
C ASN A 13 4.32 20.46 -11.10
N TYR A 14 4.06 19.81 -9.98
CA TYR A 14 3.26 18.59 -9.90
C TYR A 14 1.88 18.89 -9.31
N ILE A 15 0.82 18.60 -10.07
CA ILE A 15 -0.56 18.79 -9.62
C ILE A 15 -1.12 17.43 -9.19
N LYS A 16 -1.45 17.28 -7.90
CA LYS A 16 -2.09 16.08 -7.38
C LYS A 16 -3.56 16.05 -7.78
N ALA A 17 -4.04 14.88 -8.24
CA ALA A 17 -5.47 14.66 -8.44
C ALA A 17 -6.21 14.68 -7.10
N GLN A 18 -7.52 15.01 -7.11
CA GLN A 18 -8.34 15.03 -5.90
C GLN A 18 -8.43 13.64 -5.22
N THR A 19 -8.30 12.57 -6.01
CA THR A 19 -8.30 11.18 -5.53
C THR A 19 -6.89 10.66 -5.23
N PHE A 20 -5.86 11.51 -5.26
CA PHE A 20 -4.51 11.11 -4.91
C PHE A 20 -4.48 10.65 -3.46
N ARG A 21 -3.92 9.47 -3.23
CA ARG A 21 -3.74 8.91 -1.89
C ARG A 21 -2.41 8.19 -1.82
N GLU A 22 -1.84 8.21 -0.63
CA GLU A 22 -0.67 7.40 -0.28
C GLU A 22 -1.17 6.18 0.47
N VAL A 23 -0.60 5.02 0.14
CA VAL A 23 -0.92 3.74 0.76
C VAL A 23 0.38 3.00 1.01
N SER A 24 0.41 2.20 2.08
CA SER A 24 1.47 1.20 2.22
C SER A 24 1.36 0.20 1.06
N CYS A 25 2.49 -0.38 0.67
CA CYS A 25 2.55 -1.37 -0.39
C CYS A 25 3.45 -2.51 0.07
N ASP A 26 2.86 -3.68 0.30
CA ASP A 26 3.59 -4.88 0.70
C ASP A 26 4.03 -5.68 -0.53
N GLY A 27 3.34 -5.52 -1.66
CA GLY A 27 3.70 -6.12 -2.92
C GLY A 27 2.80 -5.74 -4.08
N ALA A 28 3.04 -6.39 -5.21
CA ALA A 28 2.23 -6.26 -6.42
C ALA A 28 1.91 -7.63 -7.03
N ILE A 29 0.73 -7.75 -7.64
CA ILE A 29 0.31 -8.89 -8.45
C ILE A 29 0.03 -8.43 -9.88
N GLY A 30 0.16 -9.31 -10.86
CA GLY A 30 -0.08 -8.91 -12.24
C GLY A 30 0.11 -10.02 -13.25
N GLY A 31 -0.10 -9.67 -14.51
CA GLY A 31 0.07 -10.58 -15.64
C GLY A 31 -0.23 -9.92 -16.98
N MET A 32 0.18 -10.59 -18.05
CA MET A 32 -0.11 -10.15 -19.42
C MET A 32 -1.59 -10.31 -19.72
N THR A 33 -2.18 -9.25 -20.26
CA THR A 33 -3.56 -9.26 -20.72
C THR A 33 -3.63 -9.78 -22.16
N PRO A 34 -4.79 -10.29 -22.62
CA PRO A 34 -4.99 -10.68 -24.02
C PRO A 34 -4.77 -9.53 -25.03
N ARG A 35 -4.78 -8.28 -24.56
CA ARG A 35 -4.55 -7.07 -25.38
C ARG A 35 -3.08 -6.62 -25.38
N GLY A 36 -2.16 -7.44 -24.88
CA GLY A 36 -0.72 -7.16 -24.89
C GLY A 36 -0.26 -6.11 -23.88
N LYS A 37 -1.14 -5.64 -22.99
CA LYS A 37 -0.75 -4.81 -21.85
C LYS A 37 -0.41 -5.67 -20.64
N LEU A 38 0.60 -5.29 -19.86
CA LEU A 38 0.83 -5.80 -18.52
C LEU A 38 -0.13 -5.12 -17.56
N TRP A 39 -0.93 -5.90 -16.83
CA TRP A 39 -1.68 -5.38 -15.69
C TRP A 39 -0.89 -5.62 -14.41
N CYS A 40 -0.75 -4.60 -13.57
CA CYS A 40 -0.06 -4.64 -12.28
C CYS A 40 -0.93 -3.96 -11.22
N ALA A 41 -1.16 -4.62 -10.08
CA ALA A 41 -1.95 -4.11 -8.99
C ALA A 41 -1.19 -4.23 -7.66
N PHE A 42 -1.09 -3.11 -6.94
CA PHE A 42 -0.42 -3.00 -5.66
C PHE A 42 -1.37 -3.34 -4.52
N PHE A 43 -0.86 -4.06 -3.53
CA PHE A 43 -1.65 -4.53 -2.42
C PHE A 43 -0.92 -4.41 -1.07
N THR A 44 -1.73 -4.37 0.00
CA THR A 44 -1.30 -4.66 1.36
C THR A 44 -1.79 -6.03 1.78
N GLU A 45 -1.04 -6.70 2.65
CA GLU A 45 -1.32 -8.05 3.12
C GLU A 45 -1.41 -8.10 4.65
N ARG A 46 -2.47 -8.73 5.17
CA ARG A 46 -2.67 -8.88 6.61
C ARG A 46 -3.48 -10.12 6.96
N PHE A 47 -3.40 -10.55 8.22
CA PHE A 47 -4.33 -11.55 8.74
C PHE A 47 -5.78 -11.05 8.62
N ALA A 48 -6.70 -12.01 8.44
CA ALA A 48 -8.11 -11.72 8.42
C ALA A 48 -8.53 -11.02 9.72
N LEU A 49 -9.22 -9.89 9.56
CA LEU A 49 -9.83 -9.23 10.71
C LEU A 49 -11.10 -9.99 11.10
N PRO A 50 -11.40 -10.08 12.40
CA PRO A 50 -12.71 -10.53 12.85
C PRO A 50 -13.83 -9.72 12.20
N LYS A 51 -14.83 -10.41 11.65
CA LYS A 51 -16.10 -9.81 11.20
C LYS A 51 -16.98 -9.43 12.38
N VAL A 52 -16.99 -10.28 13.41
CA VAL A 52 -17.78 -10.08 14.63
C VAL A 52 -16.91 -10.43 15.83
N VAL A 53 -16.92 -9.54 16.82
CA VAL A 53 -16.37 -9.80 18.15
C VAL A 53 -17.49 -9.53 19.16
N LYS A 54 -17.96 -10.57 19.86
CA LYS A 54 -18.99 -10.43 20.90
C LYS A 54 -18.34 -10.42 22.28
N TYR A 55 -18.61 -9.36 23.03
CA TYR A 55 -18.19 -9.23 24.42
C TYR A 55 -19.40 -9.46 25.33
N PRO A 56 -19.23 -10.21 26.44
CA PRO A 56 -20.24 -10.27 27.47
C PRO A 56 -20.30 -8.92 28.18
N VAL A 57 -21.51 -8.42 28.37
CA VAL A 57 -21.75 -7.16 29.08
C VAL A 57 -22.53 -7.49 30.34
N ASN A 58 -22.05 -7.00 31.48
CA ASN A 58 -22.69 -7.24 32.76
C ASN A 58 -23.64 -6.08 33.07
N THR A 59 -24.94 -6.33 33.17
CA THR A 59 -25.97 -5.28 33.39
C THR A 59 -26.32 -5.07 34.87
N ASN A 60 -25.59 -5.70 35.80
CA ASN A 60 -25.83 -5.57 37.23
C ASN A 60 -24.91 -4.52 37.86
N SER A 61 -25.30 -3.26 37.75
CA SER A 61 -24.95 -2.26 38.76
C SER A 61 -25.93 -1.10 38.66
N ASN A 62 -26.35 -0.56 39.79
CA ASN A 62 -27.21 0.62 39.94
C ASN A 62 -26.53 1.93 39.46
N ASN A 63 -25.79 1.88 38.34
CA ASN A 63 -25.15 3.00 37.66
C ASN A 63 -25.21 2.72 36.16
N ASP A 64 -25.75 3.69 35.40
CA ASP A 64 -26.04 3.64 33.96
C ASP A 64 -24.80 3.43 33.06
N GLY A 65 -24.18 2.26 33.09
CA GLY A 65 -23.00 1.99 32.28
C GLY A 65 -22.82 0.52 31.88
N PHE A 66 -22.56 0.29 30.60
CA PHE A 66 -22.07 -0.99 30.10
C PHE A 66 -20.61 -1.15 30.49
N ASN A 67 -20.27 -2.16 31.29
CA ASN A 67 -18.88 -2.52 31.57
C ASN A 67 -18.40 -3.55 30.53
N LEU A 68 -17.42 -3.16 29.71
CA LEU A 68 -16.82 -4.00 28.66
C LEU A 68 -15.48 -4.55 29.16
N ASN A 69 -15.36 -5.87 29.32
CA ASN A 69 -14.07 -6.54 29.53
C ASN A 69 -13.56 -7.11 28.20
N GLU A 70 -12.51 -6.51 27.63
CA GLU A 70 -11.96 -6.96 26.34
C GLU A 70 -11.32 -8.34 26.37
N ASN A 71 -10.98 -8.84 27.57
CA ASN A 71 -10.41 -10.17 27.75
C ASN A 71 -11.48 -11.29 27.73
N ASP A 72 -12.77 -10.96 27.86
CA ASP A 72 -13.86 -11.94 27.96
C ASP A 72 -14.57 -12.21 26.62
N LYS A 73 -13.94 -11.94 25.47
CA LYS A 73 -14.53 -12.20 24.13
C LYS A 73 -15.06 -13.63 24.03
N ARG A 74 -16.36 -13.77 23.73
CA ARG A 74 -17.02 -15.10 23.67
C ARG A 74 -17.10 -15.68 22.27
N VAL A 75 -17.19 -14.83 21.25
CA VAL A 75 -17.29 -15.26 19.86
C VAL A 75 -16.44 -14.33 19.01
N ILE A 76 -15.49 -14.91 18.28
CA ILE A 76 -14.70 -14.26 17.24
C ILE A 76 -15.01 -15.00 15.95
N GLU A 77 -15.75 -14.36 15.05
CA GLU A 77 -15.99 -14.89 13.71
C GLU A 77 -15.13 -14.11 12.73
N ALA A 78 -14.13 -14.74 12.12
CA ALA A 78 -13.26 -14.14 11.12
C ALA A 78 -13.39 -14.88 9.78
N ARG A 79 -12.89 -14.26 8.70
CA ARG A 79 -12.53 -15.06 7.51
C ARG A 79 -11.30 -15.90 7.87
N ASP A 80 -11.17 -17.08 7.28
CA ASP A 80 -9.92 -17.84 7.38
C ASP A 80 -8.90 -17.32 6.36
N GLY A 81 -7.61 -17.44 6.70
CA GLY A 81 -6.49 -17.11 5.83
C GLY A 81 -6.01 -15.65 5.86
N ILE A 82 -5.16 -15.35 4.88
CA ILE A 82 -4.53 -14.04 4.67
C ILE A 82 -5.40 -13.20 3.72
N VAL A 83 -5.57 -11.93 4.05
CA VAL A 83 -6.33 -10.97 3.25
C VAL A 83 -5.37 -10.03 2.53
N ARG A 84 -5.50 -9.96 1.21
CA ARG A 84 -4.85 -8.93 0.38
C ARG A 84 -5.85 -7.84 0.02
N ASN A 85 -5.52 -6.61 0.39
CA ASN A 85 -6.27 -5.41 0.04
C ASN A 85 -5.61 -4.79 -1.19
N ILE A 86 -6.26 -4.91 -2.35
CA ILE A 86 -5.79 -4.28 -3.59
C ILE A 86 -6.16 -2.80 -3.55
N GLU A 87 -5.15 -1.93 -3.57
CA GLU A 87 -5.35 -0.49 -3.41
C GLU A 87 -5.57 0.21 -4.76
N PHE A 88 -4.69 -0.06 -5.72
CA PHE A 88 -4.84 0.42 -7.09
C PHE A 88 -4.07 -0.48 -8.06
N GLY A 89 -4.52 -0.50 -9.31
CA GLY A 89 -3.86 -1.22 -10.38
C GLY A 89 -3.80 -0.41 -11.66
N VAL A 90 -2.78 -0.67 -12.45
CA VAL A 90 -2.43 0.05 -13.66
C VAL A 90 -2.21 -0.94 -14.81
N TYR A 91 -2.49 -0.47 -16.02
CA TYR A 91 -2.16 -1.19 -17.25
C TYR A 91 -0.99 -0.49 -17.92
N LEU A 92 0.06 -1.23 -18.21
CA LEU A 92 1.28 -0.78 -18.86
C LEU A 92 1.40 -1.48 -20.21
N SER A 93 1.91 -0.77 -21.22
CA SER A 93 2.53 -1.42 -22.38
C SER A 93 3.82 -2.14 -21.95
N LEU A 94 4.35 -2.98 -22.85
CA LEU A 94 5.63 -3.65 -22.60
C LEU A 94 6.76 -2.63 -22.40
N GLU A 95 6.82 -1.60 -23.25
CA GLU A 95 7.83 -0.54 -23.18
C GLU A 95 7.76 0.23 -21.84
N GLU A 96 6.56 0.60 -21.38
CA GLU A 96 6.38 1.28 -20.09
C GLU A 96 6.79 0.38 -18.92
N ALA A 97 6.49 -0.93 -19.00
CA ALA A 97 6.88 -1.90 -17.98
C ALA A 97 8.40 -2.08 -17.91
N GLU A 98 9.08 -2.16 -19.06
CA GLU A 98 10.55 -2.26 -19.13
C GLU A 98 11.22 -1.02 -18.53
N ARG A 99 10.73 0.18 -18.89
CA ARG A 99 11.23 1.45 -18.33
C ARG A 99 11.02 1.53 -16.82
N LEU A 100 9.84 1.15 -16.33
CA LEU A 100 9.55 1.13 -14.89
C LEU A 100 10.48 0.15 -14.15
N SER A 101 10.69 -1.04 -14.71
CA SER A 101 11.57 -2.06 -14.13
C SER A 101 13.02 -1.58 -14.06
N LEU A 102 13.52 -0.95 -15.13
CA LEU A 102 14.88 -0.41 -15.17
C LEU A 102 15.06 0.68 -14.12
N TRP A 103 14.18 1.69 -14.11
CA TRP A 103 14.22 2.78 -13.14
C TRP A 103 14.18 2.26 -11.69
N LEU A 104 13.27 1.34 -11.38
CA LEU A 104 13.15 0.78 -10.03
C LEU A 104 14.43 0.03 -9.62
N SER A 105 15.04 -0.70 -10.56
CA SER A 105 16.30 -1.42 -10.32
C SER A 105 17.44 -0.46 -9.99
N GLU A 106 17.54 0.65 -10.73
CA GLU A 106 18.53 1.69 -10.49
C GLU A 106 18.35 2.35 -9.11
N GLU A 107 17.13 2.70 -8.73
CA GLU A 107 16.85 3.31 -7.42
C GLU A 107 17.17 2.35 -6.27
N ILE A 108 16.85 1.05 -6.40
CA ILE A 108 17.22 0.03 -5.42
C ILE A 108 18.75 -0.06 -5.29
N GLN A 109 19.49 -0.02 -6.40
CA GLN A 109 20.95 -0.07 -6.37
C GLN A 109 21.54 1.17 -5.68
N LYS A 110 21.05 2.37 -6.00
CA LYS A 110 21.46 3.62 -5.33
C LYS A 110 21.20 3.55 -3.83
N ALA A 111 19.99 3.11 -3.44
CA ALA A 111 19.62 2.96 -2.03
C ALA A 111 20.57 2.00 -1.30
N LYS A 112 20.86 0.83 -1.88
CA LYS A 112 21.80 -0.16 -1.32
C LYS A 112 23.23 0.39 -1.20
N GLN A 113 23.69 1.16 -2.17
CA GLN A 113 25.03 1.78 -2.13
C GLN A 113 25.14 2.87 -1.08
N GLY A 114 24.08 3.64 -0.84
CA GLY A 114 23.97 4.60 0.26
C GLY A 114 23.83 3.94 1.64
N LEU A 115 23.31 2.70 1.69
CA LEU A 115 23.16 1.85 2.88
C LEU A 115 24.45 1.11 3.28
N LYS A 116 25.63 1.59 2.90
CA LYS A 116 26.89 1.08 3.46
C LYS A 116 26.86 1.27 4.99
N LEU A 117 26.55 0.19 5.70
CA LEU A 117 26.71 0.05 7.15
C LEU A 117 28.20 0.11 7.53
#